data_AF-A0A1F6RWD6-F1
#
_entry.id   AF-A0A1F6RWD6-F1
#
_cell.length_a   1.000
_cell.length_b   1.000
_cell.length_c   1.000
_cell.angle_alpha   90.00
_cell.angle_beta   90.00
_cell.angle_gamma   90.00
#
_symmetry.space_group_name_H-M   'P 1'
#
loop_
_entity.id
_entity.type
_entity.pdbx_description
1 polymer ?
#
loop_
_entity_poly.entity_id
_entity_poly.type
_entity_poly.pdbx_seq_one_letter_code
_entity_poly.pdbx_strand_id
1 'polypeptide(L)'
;MQNIRDIELERLFFLLPEETRRLSELLLSVNWDSIDFDIIYHNKVDFSVLKDNQAKLLNLILENIPEWKRLIDCKQHITHDYDLSIHTLLVIKEIQKEKLYKTLSKFNKLILLYTALLHDIAKNEKEVDPQHPAKGAEMTSSILYRLGFEEDFINDVYVLIKNHQILGLIACNKMQLNAENLAQVFKKQQLIDLIAILSIADIKSVKRNEAFFNEKIGQNIERVRVAANAYIKENHQ
;
A
#
# COMPACT_ATOMS: atom_id res chain seq x y z
N MET A 1 23.74 -18.21 -7.52
CA MET A 1 23.64 -16.76 -7.81
C MET A 1 22.60 -16.19 -6.87
N GLN A 2 23.01 -15.39 -5.88
CA GLN A 2 22.09 -14.59 -5.09
C GLN A 2 21.40 -13.62 -6.06
N ASN A 3 20.06 -13.56 -6.05
CA ASN A 3 19.30 -12.68 -6.93
C ASN A 3 19.73 -11.24 -6.62
N ILE A 4 20.09 -10.45 -7.63
CA ILE A 4 20.53 -9.04 -7.46
C ILE A 4 19.53 -8.25 -6.60
N ARG A 5 18.24 -8.62 -6.62
CA ARG A 5 17.16 -7.99 -5.85
C ARG A 5 17.07 -8.41 -4.38
N ASP A 6 17.73 -9.49 -3.97
CA ASP A 6 17.90 -9.82 -2.55
C ASP A 6 19.07 -9.02 -1.96
N ILE A 7 20.07 -8.67 -2.77
CA ILE A 7 21.20 -7.81 -2.38
C ILE A 7 20.72 -6.38 -2.05
N GLU A 8 19.75 -5.85 -2.79
CA GLU A 8 19.15 -4.54 -2.51
C GLU A 8 18.51 -4.50 -1.11
N LEU A 9 17.76 -5.53 -0.73
CA LEU A 9 17.18 -5.62 0.61
C LEU A 9 18.25 -5.78 1.69
N GLU A 10 19.25 -6.63 1.47
CA GLU A 10 20.36 -6.82 2.42
C GLU A 10 21.13 -5.51 2.65
N ARG A 11 21.41 -4.77 1.58
CA ARG A 11 22.04 -3.44 1.66
C ARG A 11 21.16 -2.45 2.42
N LEU A 12 19.87 -2.39 2.12
CA LEU A 12 18.92 -1.53 2.83
C LEU A 12 18.92 -1.87 4.33
N PHE A 13 18.77 -3.14 4.69
CA PHE A 13 18.71 -3.59 6.08
C PHE A 13 20.02 -3.38 6.85
N PHE A 14 21.17 -3.36 6.17
CA PHE A 14 22.44 -2.99 6.78
C PHE A 14 22.49 -1.51 7.19
N LEU A 15 21.82 -0.63 6.44
CA LEU A 15 21.83 0.82 6.67
C LEU A 15 20.73 1.28 7.64
N LEU A 16 19.64 0.53 7.78
CA LEU A 16 18.52 0.89 8.63
C LEU A 16 18.85 0.81 10.13
N PRO A 17 18.31 1.72 10.96
CA PRO A 17 18.29 1.56 12.41
C PRO A 17 17.66 0.22 12.81
N GLU A 18 18.11 -0.35 13.93
CA GLU A 18 17.68 -1.69 14.38
C GLU A 18 16.14 -1.83 14.48
N GLU A 19 15.47 -0.85 15.07
CA GLU A 19 14.01 -0.86 15.22
C GLU A 19 13.28 -0.75 13.87
N THR A 20 13.81 0.05 12.94
CA THR A 20 13.24 0.16 11.58
C THR A 20 13.44 -1.13 10.79
N ARG A 21 14.61 -1.78 10.93
CA ARG A 21 14.86 -3.10 10.34
C ARG A 21 13.89 -4.12 10.90
N ARG A 22 13.71 -4.18 12.22
CA ARG A 22 12.78 -5.11 12.88
C ARG A 22 11.34 -4.88 12.45
N LEU A 23 10.90 -3.62 12.35
CA LEU A 23 9.59 -3.26 11.80
C LEU A 23 9.44 -3.79 10.37
N SER A 24 10.45 -3.58 9.52
CA SER A 24 10.45 -4.01 8.12
C SER A 24 10.43 -5.54 7.96
N GLU A 25 11.17 -6.26 8.80
CA GLU A 25 11.17 -7.72 8.85
C GLU A 25 9.81 -8.29 9.27
N LEU A 26 9.17 -7.69 10.27
CA LEU A 26 7.83 -8.08 10.70
C LEU A 26 6.78 -7.74 9.65
N LEU A 27 6.86 -6.57 9.02
CA LEU A 27 5.96 -6.17 7.94
C LEU A 27 6.01 -7.17 6.77
N LEU A 28 7.20 -7.70 6.44
CA LEU A 28 7.38 -8.72 5.39
C LEU A 28 6.92 -10.13 5.78
N SER A 29 6.96 -10.48 7.07
CA SER A 29 6.75 -11.86 7.53
C SER A 29 5.39 -12.13 8.16
N VAL A 30 4.70 -11.10 8.65
CA VAL A 30 3.36 -11.25 9.22
C VAL A 30 2.37 -11.57 8.12
N ASN A 31 1.68 -12.71 8.26
CA ASN A 31 0.53 -13.06 7.42
C ASN A 31 -0.77 -12.59 8.08
N TRP A 32 -1.60 -11.86 7.32
CA TRP A 32 -2.90 -11.34 7.74
C TRP A 32 -4.10 -12.20 7.32
N ASP A 33 -3.89 -13.30 6.59
CA ASP A 33 -4.94 -14.21 6.08
C ASP A 33 -5.84 -14.76 7.19
N SER A 34 -5.28 -15.03 8.37
CA SER A 34 -6.00 -15.72 9.46
C SER A 34 -6.84 -14.80 10.33
N ILE A 35 -6.83 -13.48 10.11
CA ILE A 35 -7.67 -12.57 10.88
C ILE A 35 -9.01 -12.44 10.18
N ASP A 36 -10.06 -12.83 10.89
CA ASP A 36 -11.41 -12.46 10.53
C ASP A 36 -11.70 -11.05 11.07
N PHE A 37 -11.50 -10.05 10.20
CA PHE A 37 -11.87 -8.67 10.53
C PHE A 37 -13.40 -8.50 10.60
N ASP A 38 -14.23 -9.50 10.28
CA ASP A 38 -15.66 -9.44 10.58
C ASP A 38 -15.97 -9.57 12.09
N ILE A 39 -15.00 -9.89 12.94
CA ILE A 39 -15.12 -9.88 14.41
C ILE A 39 -14.86 -8.46 14.99
N ILE A 40 -14.91 -7.42 14.17
CA ILE A 40 -14.90 -6.03 14.63
C ILE A 40 -16.23 -5.69 15.30
N TYR A 41 -16.27 -5.79 16.63
CA TYR A 41 -17.35 -5.24 17.44
C TYR A 41 -17.17 -3.72 17.52
N HIS A 42 -18.13 -2.93 17.01
CA HIS A 42 -18.15 -1.46 17.07
C HIS A 42 -16.96 -0.70 16.43
N ASN A 43 -16.48 -1.12 15.25
CA ASN A 43 -15.41 -0.43 14.51
C ASN A 43 -14.08 -0.30 15.27
N LYS A 44 -13.83 -1.16 16.26
CA LYS A 44 -12.55 -1.21 16.99
C LYS A 44 -11.80 -2.49 16.66
N VAL A 45 -10.50 -2.36 16.44
CA VAL A 45 -9.61 -3.53 16.41
C VAL A 45 -9.59 -4.11 17.82
N ASP A 46 -10.14 -5.31 18.00
CA ASP A 46 -9.89 -6.07 19.21
C ASP A 46 -8.47 -6.63 19.14
N PHE A 47 -7.51 -5.91 19.73
CA PHE A 47 -6.12 -6.33 19.76
C PHE A 47 -5.91 -7.68 20.47
N SER A 48 -6.89 -8.16 21.25
CA SER A 48 -6.82 -9.47 21.93
C SER A 48 -6.98 -10.66 20.98
N VAL A 49 -7.51 -10.48 19.78
CA VAL A 49 -7.64 -11.55 18.77
C VAL A 49 -6.43 -11.66 17.84
N LEU A 50 -5.46 -10.76 17.98
CA LEU A 50 -4.25 -10.76 17.17
C LEU A 50 -3.30 -11.86 17.60
N LYS A 51 -2.68 -12.54 16.63
CA LYS A 51 -1.53 -13.40 16.90
C LYS A 51 -0.36 -12.57 17.42
N ASP A 52 0.52 -13.19 18.20
CA ASP A 52 1.69 -12.53 18.80
C ASP A 52 2.51 -11.68 17.81
N ASN A 53 2.74 -12.17 16.59
CA ASN A 53 3.50 -11.44 15.58
C ASN A 53 2.74 -10.24 15.00
N GLN A 54 1.41 -10.34 14.86
CA GLN A 54 0.55 -9.24 14.42
C GLN A 54 0.49 -8.14 15.49
N ALA A 55 0.32 -8.52 16.75
CA ALA A 55 0.36 -7.58 17.88
C ALA A 55 1.72 -6.89 17.99
N LYS A 56 2.83 -7.65 17.86
CA LYS A 56 4.19 -7.09 17.83
C LYS A 56 4.39 -6.10 16.68
N LEU A 57 3.89 -6.42 15.49
CA LEU A 57 3.97 -5.51 14.35
C LEU A 57 3.19 -4.21 14.61
N LEU A 58 1.96 -4.29 15.12
CA LEU A 58 1.17 -3.09 15.43
C LEU A 58 1.83 -2.23 16.52
N ASN A 59 2.42 -2.84 17.55
CA ASN A 59 3.16 -2.09 18.56
C ASN A 59 4.35 -1.34 17.95
N LEU A 60 5.16 -2.02 17.12
CA LEU A 60 6.28 -1.37 16.44
C LEU A 60 5.82 -0.26 15.49
N ILE A 61 4.68 -0.41 14.81
CA ILE A 61 4.09 0.64 13.99
C ILE A 61 3.76 1.86 14.87
N LEU A 62 3.09 1.67 16.01
CA LEU A 62 2.72 2.77 16.90
C LEU A 62 3.91 3.45 17.57
N GLU A 63 4.97 2.69 17.85
CA GLU A 63 6.22 3.19 18.45
C GLU A 63 7.07 3.98 17.44
N ASN A 64 7.20 3.49 16.20
CA ASN A 64 8.10 4.06 15.19
C ASN A 64 7.40 5.04 14.23
N ILE A 65 6.07 4.91 14.08
CA ILE A 65 5.21 5.74 13.23
C ILE A 65 4.04 6.27 14.08
N PRO A 66 4.30 7.16 15.05
CA PRO A 66 3.26 7.70 15.94
C PRO A 66 2.11 8.39 15.17
N GLU A 67 2.37 8.90 13.96
CA GLU A 67 1.36 9.47 13.08
C GLU A 67 0.26 8.46 12.73
N TRP A 68 0.59 7.16 12.68
CA TRP A 68 -0.37 6.10 12.35
C TRP A 68 -1.48 5.96 13.39
N LYS A 69 -1.23 6.36 14.65
CA LYS A 69 -2.21 6.31 15.74
C LYS A 69 -3.51 7.04 15.39
N ARG A 70 -3.45 8.09 14.55
CA ARG A 70 -4.63 8.87 14.18
C ARG A 70 -5.64 8.07 13.33
N LEU A 71 -5.24 6.96 12.72
CA LEU A 71 -6.09 6.16 11.84
C LEU A 71 -7.10 5.33 12.64
N ILE A 72 -6.78 5.05 13.91
CA ILE A 72 -7.63 4.30 14.84
C ILE A 72 -8.91 5.10 15.09
N ASP A 73 -10.08 4.45 14.93
CA ASP A 73 -11.40 5.04 15.06
C ASP A 73 -11.69 6.20 14.07
N CYS A 74 -10.80 6.48 13.10
CA CYS A 74 -10.98 7.53 12.10
C CYS A 74 -11.99 7.10 11.05
N LYS A 75 -13.24 7.53 11.22
CA LYS A 75 -14.34 7.22 10.31
C LYS A 75 -14.11 7.78 8.92
N GLN A 76 -14.31 6.92 7.94
CA GLN A 76 -14.29 7.28 6.53
C GLN A 76 -15.64 7.88 6.07
N HIS A 77 -15.68 8.38 4.84
CA HIS A 77 -16.95 8.80 4.22
C HIS A 77 -17.88 7.60 3.96
N ILE A 78 -19.17 7.88 3.73
CA ILE A 78 -20.29 6.91 3.74
C ILE A 78 -20.14 5.66 2.86
N THR A 79 -19.23 5.68 1.87
CA THR A 79 -19.00 4.53 1.00
C THR A 79 -18.08 3.47 1.63
N HIS A 80 -17.49 3.72 2.79
CA HIS A 80 -16.59 2.77 3.46
C HIS A 80 -17.27 2.13 4.66
N ASP A 81 -17.05 0.83 4.86
CA ASP A 81 -17.59 0.10 6.02
C ASP A 81 -16.65 0.09 7.22
N TYR A 82 -15.39 0.52 7.02
CA TYR A 82 -14.31 0.39 7.99
C TYR A 82 -13.72 1.76 8.34
N ASP A 83 -13.19 1.91 9.57
CA ASP A 83 -12.30 3.03 9.88
C ASP A 83 -10.98 2.92 9.10
N LEU A 84 -10.16 3.97 9.12
CA LEU A 84 -8.91 3.98 8.35
C LEU A 84 -7.90 2.92 8.82
N SER A 85 -7.83 2.61 10.12
CA SER A 85 -6.88 1.61 10.64
C SER A 85 -7.22 0.21 10.13
N ILE A 86 -8.50 -0.18 10.22
CA ILE A 86 -9.00 -1.47 9.77
C ILE A 86 -8.88 -1.57 8.25
N HIS A 87 -9.30 -0.52 7.53
CA HIS A 87 -9.18 -0.46 6.08
C HIS A 87 -7.73 -0.68 5.65
N THR A 88 -6.77 0.04 6.24
CA THR A 88 -5.34 -0.09 5.95
C THR A 88 -4.84 -1.53 6.14
N LEU A 89 -5.23 -2.19 7.23
CA LEU A 89 -4.84 -3.58 7.50
C LEU A 89 -5.50 -4.56 6.52
N LEU A 90 -6.74 -4.31 6.11
CA LEU A 90 -7.42 -5.08 5.07
C LEU A 90 -6.73 -4.93 3.72
N VAL A 91 -6.27 -3.73 3.35
CA VAL A 91 -5.48 -3.52 2.12
C VAL A 91 -4.21 -4.36 2.15
N ILE A 92 -3.48 -4.37 3.27
CA ILE A 92 -2.28 -5.23 3.43
C ILE A 92 -2.65 -6.72 3.29
N LYS A 93 -3.75 -7.16 3.89
CA LYS A 93 -4.25 -8.54 3.76
C LYS A 93 -4.56 -8.88 2.30
N GLU A 94 -5.27 -8.02 1.58
CA GLU A 94 -5.62 -8.25 0.18
C GLU A 94 -4.39 -8.25 -0.74
N ILE A 95 -3.41 -7.38 -0.50
CA ILE A 95 -2.11 -7.40 -1.20
C ILE A 95 -1.45 -8.79 -1.09
N GLN A 96 -1.46 -9.39 0.10
CA GLN A 96 -0.80 -10.69 0.33
C GLN A 96 -1.46 -11.85 -0.42
N LYS A 97 -2.75 -11.72 -0.76
CA LYS A 97 -3.49 -12.71 -1.56
C LYS A 97 -3.19 -12.62 -3.06
N GLU A 98 -2.82 -11.44 -3.56
CA GLU A 98 -2.63 -11.19 -4.99
C GLU A 98 -1.52 -12.06 -5.59
N LYS A 99 -1.79 -12.63 -6.79
CA LYS A 99 -0.82 -13.53 -7.45
C LYS A 99 0.46 -12.81 -7.83
N LEU A 100 0.35 -11.57 -8.32
CA LEU A 100 1.50 -10.76 -8.72
C LEU A 100 2.40 -10.43 -7.53
N TYR A 101 1.81 -10.16 -6.35
CA TYR A 101 2.57 -9.92 -5.10
C TYR A 101 3.53 -11.08 -4.78
N LYS A 102 3.09 -12.33 -4.97
CA LYS A 102 3.92 -13.52 -4.68
C LYS A 102 5.18 -13.57 -5.52
N THR A 103 5.18 -12.96 -6.71
CA THR A 103 6.31 -12.92 -7.65
C THR A 103 7.28 -11.76 -7.41
N LEU A 104 6.92 -10.79 -6.58
CA LEU A 104 7.76 -9.64 -6.27
C LEU A 104 8.99 -10.03 -5.45
N SER A 105 10.10 -9.31 -5.67
CA SER A 105 11.25 -9.34 -4.75
C SER A 105 10.85 -8.83 -3.37
N LYS A 106 11.59 -9.23 -2.34
CA LYS A 106 11.32 -8.74 -0.98
C LYS A 106 11.43 -7.21 -0.87
N PHE A 107 12.37 -6.60 -1.61
CA PHE A 107 12.49 -5.14 -1.69
C PHE A 107 11.20 -4.48 -2.23
N ASN A 108 10.67 -4.98 -3.35
CA ASN A 108 9.43 -4.46 -3.94
C ASN A 108 8.20 -4.74 -3.07
N LYS A 109 8.17 -5.88 -2.37
CA LYS A 109 7.14 -6.15 -1.35
C LYS A 109 7.22 -5.12 -0.23
N LEU A 110 8.41 -4.78 0.23
CA LEU A 110 8.60 -3.79 1.30
C LEU A 110 8.11 -2.41 0.88
N ILE A 111 8.47 -1.94 -0.33
CA ILE A 111 7.94 -0.69 -0.91
C ILE A 111 6.41 -0.71 -0.90
N LEU A 112 5.80 -1.78 -1.42
CA LEU A 112 4.35 -1.89 -1.52
C LEU A 112 3.67 -1.94 -0.15
N LEU A 113 4.25 -2.63 0.83
CA LEU A 113 3.70 -2.74 2.18
C LEU A 113 3.77 -1.41 2.94
N TYR A 114 4.87 -0.65 2.83
CA TYR A 114 4.93 0.71 3.39
C TYR A 114 3.97 1.67 2.68
N THR A 115 3.85 1.53 1.35
CA THR A 115 2.86 2.28 0.58
C THR A 115 1.45 2.01 1.11
N ALA A 116 1.07 0.75 1.26
CA ALA A 116 -0.24 0.36 1.77
C ALA A 116 -0.48 0.84 3.20
N LEU A 117 0.52 0.70 4.08
CA LEU A 117 0.46 1.14 5.48
C LEU A 117 0.19 2.64 5.63
N LEU A 118 0.62 3.45 4.66
CA LEU A 118 0.63 4.91 4.75
C LEU A 118 -0.21 5.62 3.67
N HIS A 119 -0.84 4.91 2.73
CA HIS A 119 -1.49 5.53 1.56
C HIS A 119 -2.54 6.59 1.94
N ASP A 120 -3.33 6.31 2.98
CA ASP A 120 -4.39 7.17 3.50
C ASP A 120 -3.98 7.94 4.78
N ILE A 121 -2.67 8.01 5.09
CA ILE A 121 -2.17 8.60 6.34
C ILE A 121 -2.61 10.05 6.55
N ALA A 122 -2.93 10.80 5.50
CA ALA A 122 -3.38 12.20 5.60
C ALA A 122 -4.89 12.41 5.35
N LYS A 123 -5.69 11.34 5.20
CA LYS A 123 -7.12 11.44 4.88
C LYS A 123 -7.96 11.97 6.06
N ASN A 124 -8.75 13.00 5.80
CA ASN A 124 -9.64 13.61 6.79
C ASN A 124 -10.80 12.68 7.19
N GLU A 125 -11.26 12.79 8.45
CA GLU A 125 -12.42 12.05 8.95
C GLU A 125 -13.71 12.54 8.26
N LYS A 126 -14.56 11.61 7.80
CA LYS A 126 -15.90 11.87 7.19
C LYS A 126 -15.92 12.78 5.95
N GLU A 127 -14.77 13.12 5.37
CA GLU A 127 -14.69 14.00 4.20
C GLU A 127 -14.28 13.25 2.93
N VAL A 128 -14.71 13.78 1.79
CA VAL A 128 -14.11 13.44 0.49
C VAL A 128 -12.96 14.41 0.28
N ASP A 129 -11.75 13.98 0.63
CA ASP A 129 -10.54 14.80 0.54
C ASP A 129 -9.76 14.47 -0.75
N PRO A 130 -9.83 15.25 -1.83
CA PRO A 130 -9.03 14.99 -3.03
C PRO A 130 -7.54 15.30 -2.86
N GLN A 131 -7.13 15.94 -1.75
CA GLN A 131 -5.75 16.37 -1.52
C GLN A 131 -4.96 15.39 -0.64
N HIS A 132 -5.62 14.42 0.03
CA HIS A 132 -4.92 13.46 0.88
C HIS A 132 -3.82 12.64 0.18
N PRO A 133 -3.89 12.31 -1.14
CA PRO A 133 -2.78 11.59 -1.77
C PRO A 133 -1.50 12.42 -1.78
N ALA A 134 -1.60 13.72 -2.09
CA ALA A 134 -0.44 14.62 -2.11
C ALA A 134 0.10 14.88 -0.70
N LYS A 135 -0.78 15.23 0.25
CA LYS A 135 -0.40 15.45 1.66
C LYS A 135 0.17 14.18 2.30
N GLY A 136 -0.42 13.03 1.99
CA GLY A 136 -0.01 11.72 2.48
C GLY A 136 1.36 11.33 1.96
N ALA A 137 1.67 11.64 0.69
CA ALA A 137 2.99 11.40 0.12
C ALA A 137 4.07 12.24 0.82
N GLU A 138 3.82 13.54 1.04
CA GLU A 138 4.74 14.44 1.75
C GLU A 138 4.98 14.00 3.21
N MET A 139 3.89 13.66 3.91
CA MET A 139 3.96 13.12 5.27
C MET A 139 4.74 11.81 5.31
N THR A 140 4.49 10.91 4.35
CA THR A 140 5.19 9.63 4.25
C THR A 140 6.67 9.80 3.99
N SER A 141 7.09 10.72 3.11
CA SER A 141 8.51 11.01 2.90
C SER A 141 9.19 11.45 4.18
N SER A 142 8.53 12.30 4.98
CA SER A 142 9.05 12.75 6.27
C SER A 142 9.18 11.59 7.28
N ILE A 143 8.17 10.70 7.33
CA ILE A 143 8.19 9.50 8.16
C ILE A 143 9.32 8.56 7.75
N LEU A 144 9.43 8.21 6.46
CA LEU A 144 10.43 7.28 5.96
C LEU A 144 11.86 7.83 6.11
N TYR A 145 12.05 9.14 5.91
CA TYR A 145 13.32 9.79 6.19
C TYR A 145 13.72 9.65 7.67
N ARG A 146 12.78 9.89 8.59
CA ARG A 146 13.01 9.69 10.04
C ARG A 146 13.34 8.24 10.39
N LEU A 147 12.76 7.29 9.67
CA LEU A 147 13.04 5.86 9.81
C LEU A 147 14.40 5.45 9.18
N GLY A 148 15.10 6.34 8.49
CA GLY A 148 16.42 6.08 7.92
C GLY A 148 16.41 5.40 6.54
N PHE A 149 15.28 5.41 5.83
CA PHE A 149 15.23 4.93 4.46
C PHE A 149 15.99 5.87 3.50
N GLU A 150 16.60 5.30 2.47
CA GLU A 150 17.30 6.05 1.43
C GLU A 150 16.35 6.70 0.42
N GLU A 151 16.83 7.73 -0.28
CA GLU A 151 16.01 8.55 -1.18
C GLU A 151 15.30 7.74 -2.27
N ASP A 152 15.95 6.73 -2.85
CA ASP A 152 15.34 5.90 -3.89
C ASP A 152 14.11 5.12 -3.37
N PHE A 153 14.21 4.56 -2.16
CA PHE A 153 13.09 3.89 -1.51
C PHE A 153 11.97 4.89 -1.20
N ILE A 154 12.32 6.07 -0.66
CA ILE A 154 11.37 7.12 -0.33
C ILE A 154 10.63 7.61 -1.58
N ASN A 155 11.35 7.82 -2.68
CA ASN A 155 10.80 8.30 -3.94
C ASN A 155 9.83 7.29 -4.55
N ASP A 156 10.15 6.00 -4.51
CA ASP A 156 9.28 4.95 -5.01
C ASP A 156 7.97 4.89 -4.19
N VAL A 157 8.03 4.96 -2.85
CA VAL A 157 6.83 5.03 -2.00
C VAL A 157 6.06 6.33 -2.21
N TYR A 158 6.73 7.47 -2.31
CA TYR A 158 6.12 8.78 -2.55
C TYR A 158 5.28 8.78 -3.83
N VAL A 159 5.84 8.29 -4.94
CA VAL A 159 5.13 8.25 -6.23
C VAL A 159 3.90 7.35 -6.14
N LEU A 160 4.00 6.20 -5.46
CA LEU A 160 2.86 5.30 -5.30
C LEU A 160 1.75 5.94 -4.45
N ILE A 161 2.07 6.52 -3.29
CA ILE A 161 1.06 7.17 -2.42
C ILE A 161 0.43 8.37 -3.11
N LYS A 162 1.22 9.23 -3.75
CA LYS A 162 0.71 10.42 -4.45
C LYS A 162 -0.31 10.08 -5.53
N ASN A 163 -0.20 8.88 -6.11
CA ASN A 163 -1.02 8.44 -7.23
C ASN A 163 -1.90 7.21 -6.91
N HIS A 164 -2.09 6.84 -5.63
CA HIS A 164 -2.73 5.57 -5.26
C HIS A 164 -4.16 5.42 -5.80
N GLN A 165 -4.89 6.52 -6.02
CA GLN A 165 -6.24 6.49 -6.55
C GLN A 165 -6.32 6.39 -8.09
N ILE A 166 -5.20 6.55 -8.81
CA ILE A 166 -5.21 6.81 -10.26
C ILE A 166 -5.85 5.66 -11.06
N LEU A 167 -5.49 4.42 -10.77
CA LEU A 167 -6.02 3.27 -11.51
C LEU A 167 -7.46 2.95 -11.10
N GLY A 168 -7.84 3.19 -9.84
CA GLY A 168 -9.24 3.10 -9.40
C GLY A 168 -10.14 4.10 -10.13
N LEU A 169 -9.69 5.35 -10.27
CA LEU A 169 -10.41 6.39 -11.01
C LEU A 169 -10.55 6.03 -12.50
N ILE A 170 -9.49 5.50 -13.13
CA ILE A 170 -9.55 5.02 -14.53
C ILE A 170 -10.52 3.84 -14.66
N ALA A 171 -10.42 2.84 -13.79
CA ALA A 171 -11.24 1.63 -13.85
C ALA A 171 -12.74 1.92 -13.64
N CYS A 172 -13.06 2.95 -12.85
CA CYS A 172 -14.43 3.45 -12.64
C CYS A 172 -14.88 4.51 -13.68
N ASN A 173 -14.11 4.75 -14.75
CA ASN A 173 -14.39 5.77 -15.78
C ASN A 173 -14.54 7.21 -15.23
N LYS A 174 -13.88 7.51 -14.11
CA LYS A 174 -13.82 8.87 -13.51
C LYS A 174 -12.61 9.67 -13.98
N MET A 175 -11.66 9.01 -14.64
CA MET A 175 -10.45 9.60 -15.20
C MET A 175 -10.12 8.90 -16.52
N GLN A 176 -9.56 9.64 -17.48
CA GLN A 176 -9.02 9.07 -18.72
C GLN A 176 -7.55 9.47 -18.83
N LEU A 177 -6.67 8.48 -18.74
CA LEU A 177 -5.25 8.60 -19.02
C LEU A 177 -4.85 7.45 -19.94
N ASN A 178 -3.94 7.73 -20.87
CA ASN A 178 -3.42 6.70 -21.76
C ASN A 178 -2.18 6.01 -21.14
N ALA A 179 -1.68 4.98 -21.83
CA ALA A 179 -0.50 4.23 -21.39
C ALA A 179 0.75 5.11 -21.26
N GLU A 180 0.94 6.07 -22.15
CA GLU A 180 2.04 7.03 -22.12
C GLU A 180 2.00 7.90 -20.87
N ASN A 181 0.83 8.45 -20.50
CA ASN A 181 0.70 9.29 -19.32
C ASN A 181 1.07 8.52 -18.05
N LEU A 182 0.62 7.26 -17.94
CA LEU A 182 0.99 6.41 -16.80
C LEU A 182 2.47 6.05 -16.80
N ALA A 183 3.03 5.76 -17.97
CA ALA A 183 4.47 5.52 -18.13
C ALA A 183 5.29 6.76 -17.72
N GLN A 184 4.84 7.98 -18.03
CA GLN A 184 5.50 9.21 -17.62
C GLN A 184 5.41 9.47 -16.10
N VAL A 185 4.29 9.11 -15.47
CA VAL A 185 4.09 9.23 -14.01
C VAL A 185 4.99 8.25 -13.26
N PHE A 186 4.93 6.97 -13.61
CA PHE A 186 5.60 5.91 -12.85
C PHE A 186 7.04 5.62 -13.32
N LYS A 187 7.35 5.87 -14.59
CA LYS A 187 8.67 5.73 -15.25
C LYS A 187 9.31 4.34 -15.24
N LYS A 188 8.91 3.47 -14.33
CA LYS A 188 9.45 2.12 -14.12
C LYS A 188 8.31 1.11 -14.16
N GLN A 189 8.52 -0.01 -14.84
CA GLN A 189 7.52 -1.10 -14.90
C GLN A 189 7.17 -1.64 -13.52
N GLN A 190 8.15 -1.69 -12.60
CA GLN A 190 7.89 -2.21 -11.26
C GLN A 190 6.87 -1.34 -10.52
N LEU A 191 6.96 0.00 -10.61
CA LEU A 191 5.98 0.87 -9.96
C LEU A 191 4.57 0.74 -10.54
N ILE A 192 4.44 0.44 -11.84
CA ILE A 192 3.14 0.14 -12.48
C ILE A 192 2.56 -1.17 -11.94
N ASP A 193 3.38 -2.19 -11.72
CA ASP A 193 2.94 -3.44 -11.10
C ASP A 193 2.52 -3.23 -9.64
N LEU A 194 3.30 -2.45 -8.87
CA LEU A 194 2.99 -2.16 -7.47
C LEU A 194 1.68 -1.38 -7.32
N ILE A 195 1.48 -0.32 -8.11
CA ILE A 195 0.25 0.49 -8.04
C ILE A 195 -0.99 -0.30 -8.48
N ALA A 196 -0.86 -1.25 -9.42
CA ALA A 196 -1.95 -2.13 -9.82
C ALA A 196 -2.36 -3.08 -8.69
N ILE A 197 -1.39 -3.70 -8.00
CA ILE A 197 -1.66 -4.54 -6.83
C ILE A 197 -2.34 -3.73 -5.72
N LEU A 198 -1.79 -2.55 -5.40
CA LEU A 198 -2.36 -1.66 -4.40
C LEU A 198 -3.80 -1.28 -4.74
N SER A 199 -4.07 -0.88 -5.98
CA SER A 199 -5.40 -0.44 -6.41
C SER A 199 -6.46 -1.54 -6.31
N ILE A 200 -6.09 -2.78 -6.67
CA ILE A 200 -7.01 -3.92 -6.53
C ILE A 200 -7.32 -4.18 -5.06
N ALA A 201 -6.28 -4.22 -4.21
CA ALA A 201 -6.42 -4.47 -2.79
C ALA A 201 -7.20 -3.37 -2.04
N ASP A 202 -6.96 -2.11 -2.38
CA ASP A 202 -7.66 -0.93 -1.86
C ASP A 202 -9.16 -1.01 -2.15
N ILE A 203 -9.53 -1.21 -3.42
CA ILE A 203 -10.93 -1.31 -3.86
C ILE A 203 -11.65 -2.50 -3.20
N LYS A 204 -10.99 -3.66 -3.07
CA LYS A 204 -11.53 -4.83 -2.35
C LYS A 204 -11.80 -4.53 -0.88
N SER A 205 -11.07 -3.59 -0.29
CA SER A 205 -11.12 -3.24 1.13
C SER A 205 -12.06 -2.07 1.45
N VAL A 206 -12.84 -1.58 0.48
CA VAL A 206 -13.81 -0.47 0.69
C VAL A 206 -15.06 -0.93 1.43
N LYS A 207 -15.60 -2.09 1.06
CA LYS A 207 -16.85 -2.67 1.58
C LYS A 207 -16.63 -4.09 2.08
N ARG A 208 -17.47 -4.53 3.03
CA ARG A 208 -17.49 -5.93 3.48
C ARG A 208 -17.70 -6.89 2.33
N ASN A 209 -17.08 -8.07 2.43
CA ASN A 209 -17.15 -9.14 1.41
C ASN A 209 -16.77 -8.65 0.00
N GLU A 210 -15.87 -7.67 -0.09
CA GLU A 210 -15.41 -7.08 -1.36
C GLU A 210 -16.55 -6.49 -2.21
N ALA A 211 -17.70 -6.13 -1.61
CA ALA A 211 -18.92 -5.77 -2.36
C ALA A 211 -18.80 -4.54 -3.27
N PHE A 212 -17.74 -3.73 -3.10
CA PHE A 212 -17.43 -2.60 -3.98
C PHE A 212 -16.63 -3.02 -5.21
N PHE A 213 -15.86 -4.11 -5.11
CA PHE A 213 -15.07 -4.66 -6.18
C PHE A 213 -15.94 -5.50 -7.13
N ASN A 214 -15.61 -5.48 -8.41
CA ASN A 214 -16.15 -6.42 -9.39
C ASN A 214 -15.09 -6.78 -10.42
N GLU A 215 -15.28 -7.93 -11.07
CA GLU A 215 -14.36 -8.47 -12.08
C GLU A 215 -14.00 -7.46 -13.19
N LYS A 216 -14.96 -6.62 -13.61
CA LYS A 216 -14.72 -5.62 -14.65
C LYS A 216 -13.75 -4.53 -14.19
N ILE A 217 -13.80 -4.12 -12.92
CA ILE A 217 -12.81 -3.19 -12.34
C ILE A 217 -11.42 -3.82 -12.38
N GLY A 218 -11.29 -5.07 -11.92
CA GLY A 218 -10.02 -5.80 -11.94
C GLY A 218 -9.44 -5.95 -13.36
N GLN A 219 -10.27 -6.34 -14.32
CA GLN A 219 -9.88 -6.48 -15.73
C GLN A 219 -9.45 -5.13 -16.35
N ASN A 220 -10.11 -4.04 -16.00
CA ASN A 220 -9.73 -2.71 -16.46
C ASN A 220 -8.37 -2.29 -15.90
N ILE A 221 -8.13 -2.49 -14.60
CA ILE A 221 -6.84 -2.21 -13.97
C ILE A 221 -5.73 -3.02 -14.65
N GLU A 222 -5.96 -4.31 -14.87
CA GLU A 222 -4.98 -5.20 -15.52
C GLU A 222 -4.69 -4.78 -16.97
N ARG A 223 -5.72 -4.43 -17.74
CA ARG A 223 -5.55 -3.93 -19.12
C ARG A 223 -4.69 -2.67 -19.15
N VAL A 224 -4.94 -1.75 -18.24
CA VAL A 224 -4.18 -0.49 -18.12
C VAL A 224 -2.74 -0.76 -17.71
N ARG A 225 -2.51 -1.65 -16.74
CA ARG A 225 -1.19 -2.11 -16.29
C ARG A 225 -0.37 -2.67 -17.45
N VAL A 226 -0.94 -3.62 -18.20
CA VAL A 226 -0.27 -4.26 -19.35
C VAL A 226 0.09 -3.24 -20.43
N ALA A 227 -0.84 -2.34 -20.78
CA ALA A 227 -0.59 -1.34 -21.81
C ALA A 227 0.52 -0.36 -21.40
N ALA A 228 0.52 0.11 -20.16
CA ALA A 228 1.54 1.05 -19.67
C ALA A 228 2.93 0.37 -19.54
N ASN A 229 2.98 -0.88 -19.10
CA ASN A 229 4.23 -1.66 -19.09
C ASN A 229 4.79 -1.91 -20.49
N ALA A 230 3.93 -2.22 -21.47
CA ALA A 230 4.34 -2.37 -22.86
C ALA A 230 4.94 -1.06 -23.40
N TYR A 231 4.28 0.07 -23.13
CA TYR A 231 4.79 1.39 -23.52
C TYR A 231 6.18 1.68 -22.94
N ILE A 232 6.40 1.43 -21.64
CA ILE A 232 7.75 1.60 -21.04
C ILE A 232 8.77 0.71 -21.75
N LYS A 233 8.42 -0.55 -22.03
CA LYS A 233 9.34 -1.50 -22.67
C LYS A 233 9.77 -1.05 -24.07
N GLU A 234 8.84 -0.46 -24.82
CA GLU A 234 9.05 -0.04 -26.20
C GLU A 234 9.81 1.30 -26.31
N ASN A 235 9.72 2.17 -25.30
CA ASN A 235 10.23 3.56 -25.38
C ASN A 235 11.41 3.87 -24.45
N HIS A 236 11.82 2.93 -23.57
CA HIS A 236 12.92 3.12 -22.62
C HIS A 236 13.97 1.99 -22.67
N GLN A 237 14.24 1.44 -23.86
CA GLN A 237 15.44 0.62 -24.11
C GLN A 237 16.65 1.48 -24.47
#